data_AF-A0A523ZIH6-F1
#
_entry.id   AF-A0A523ZIH6-F1
#
_cell.length_a   1.000
_cell.length_b   1.000
_cell.length_c   1.000
_cell.angle_alpha   90.00
_cell.angle_beta   90.00
_cell.angle_gamma   90.00
#
_symmetry.space_group_name_H-M   'P 1'
#
loop_
_entity.id
_entity.type
_entity.pdbx_description
1 polymer ?
#
loop_
_entity_poly.entity_id
_entity_poly.type
_entity_poly.pdbx_seq_one_letter_code
_entity_poly.pdbx_strand_id
1 'polypeptide(L)'
;MIEDPMTSCGCFECIAAILPETNGIMIVNREFTEMTPIGMTFSTMAGQVGGGVQTPGFIGMGKLYITSEKFISADGGIKRLVWMPKGLKEEIRERLENRLAEIGEPDLLDKIATEEDATASEELVKFLQAKGHPALSMEPMM
;
A
#
# COMPACT_ATOMS: atom_id res chain seq x y z
N MET A 1 5.56 8.78 5.98
CA MET A 1 4.89 7.73 6.78
C MET A 1 5.82 7.10 7.80
N ILE A 2 7.13 7.32 7.65
CA ILE A 2 8.17 6.75 8.50
C ILE A 2 8.41 7.61 9.73
N GLU A 3 8.64 8.91 9.55
CA GLU A 3 8.86 9.86 10.63
C GLU A 3 7.55 10.61 10.97
N ASP A 4 7.21 10.65 12.25
CA ASP A 4 6.05 11.35 12.83
C ASP A 4 4.75 11.26 12.01
N PRO A 5 4.22 10.04 11.72
CA PRO A 5 2.99 9.91 10.95
C PRO A 5 1.78 10.49 11.67
N MET A 6 0.74 10.84 10.89
CA MET A 6 -0.56 11.21 11.45
C MET A 6 -1.16 10.05 12.25
N THR A 7 -1.67 10.35 13.44
CA THR A 7 -2.38 9.38 14.29
C THR A 7 -3.70 8.94 13.65
N SER A 8 -4.13 7.70 13.87
CA SER A 8 -5.41 7.19 13.36
C SER A 8 -6.42 6.95 14.48
N CYS A 9 -7.70 7.31 14.26
CA CYS A 9 -8.76 7.04 15.23
C CYS A 9 -9.25 5.58 15.14
N GLY A 10 -10.09 5.26 14.16
CA GLY A 10 -10.67 3.93 13.96
C GLY A 10 -11.71 3.85 12.84
N CYS A 11 -12.06 4.97 12.18
CA CYS A 11 -13.01 5.01 11.06
C CYS A 11 -12.35 5.04 9.68
N PHE A 12 -11.04 4.78 9.59
CA PHE A 12 -10.34 4.73 8.30
C PHE A 12 -10.89 3.61 7.41
N GLU A 13 -10.95 3.89 6.11
CA GLU A 13 -11.41 2.95 5.08
C GLU A 13 -10.30 1.97 4.71
N CYS A 14 -9.05 2.42 4.76
CA CYS A 14 -7.86 1.65 4.40
C CYS A 14 -6.74 1.84 5.42
N ILE A 15 -5.83 0.88 5.45
CA ILE A 15 -4.54 0.97 6.15
C ILE A 15 -3.43 0.81 5.11
N ALA A 16 -2.48 1.74 5.08
CA ALA A 16 -1.19 1.50 4.45
C ALA A 16 -0.19 1.00 5.47
N ALA A 17 0.58 -0.02 5.11
CA ALA A 17 1.61 -0.63 5.94
C ALA A 17 2.89 -0.81 5.13
N ILE A 18 4.05 -0.53 5.74
CA ILE A 18 5.35 -0.80 5.14
C ILE A 18 5.63 -2.32 5.06
N LEU A 19 6.27 -2.71 3.96
CA LEU A 19 6.80 -4.05 3.70
C LEU A 19 8.31 -3.92 3.44
N PRO A 20 9.14 -4.01 4.50
CA PRO A 20 10.58 -3.76 4.40
C PRO A 20 11.27 -4.63 3.34
N GLU A 21 10.86 -5.90 3.18
CA GLU A 21 11.45 -6.84 2.23
C GLU A 21 11.23 -6.44 0.76
N THR A 22 10.28 -5.55 0.51
CA THR A 22 9.91 -5.06 -0.83
C THR A 22 10.36 -3.62 -1.09
N ASN A 23 10.91 -2.95 -0.07
CA ASN A 23 11.16 -1.50 -0.07
C ASN A 23 9.92 -0.68 -0.47
N GLY A 24 8.74 -1.19 -0.13
CA GLY A 24 7.44 -0.66 -0.56
C GLY A 24 6.40 -0.75 0.54
N ILE A 25 5.15 -0.48 0.16
CA ILE A 25 4.00 -0.50 1.05
C ILE A 25 2.87 -1.33 0.44
N MET A 26 2.06 -1.92 1.31
CA MET A 26 0.76 -2.45 0.92
C MET A 26 -0.37 -1.57 1.42
N ILE A 27 -1.52 -1.64 0.76
CA ILE A 27 -2.76 -1.02 1.21
C ILE A 27 -3.81 -2.11 1.34
N VAL A 28 -4.55 -2.14 2.45
CA VAL A 28 -5.71 -3.03 2.63
C VAL A 28 -6.92 -2.21 3.04
N ASN A 29 -8.07 -2.47 2.42
CA ASN A 29 -9.36 -1.87 2.78
C ASN A 29 -10.13 -2.69 3.80
N ARG A 30 -11.03 -2.03 4.53
CA ARG A 30 -11.85 -2.62 5.59
C ARG A 30 -12.67 -3.84 5.16
N GLU A 31 -13.11 -3.88 3.91
CA GLU A 31 -13.94 -4.96 3.38
C GLU A 31 -13.14 -6.24 3.08
N PHE A 32 -11.81 -6.16 3.00
CA PHE A 32 -10.96 -7.32 2.78
C PHE A 32 -10.67 -8.05 4.10
N THR A 33 -11.14 -9.29 4.22
CA THR A 33 -11.13 -10.06 5.47
C THR A 33 -10.05 -11.14 5.54
N GLU A 34 -9.32 -11.34 4.45
CA GLU A 34 -8.30 -12.41 4.35
C GLU A 34 -6.93 -11.96 4.86
N MET A 35 -5.97 -12.86 4.78
CA MET A 35 -4.58 -12.59 5.16
C MET A 35 -3.91 -11.69 4.13
N THR A 36 -3.02 -10.82 4.61
CA THR A 36 -2.20 -9.95 3.77
C THR A 36 -0.72 -10.36 3.83
N PRO A 37 0.13 -9.90 2.89
CA PRO A 37 1.55 -10.28 2.86
C PRO A 37 2.36 -9.98 4.14
N ILE A 38 1.90 -9.07 5.01
CA ILE A 38 2.52 -8.80 6.32
C ILE A 38 2.10 -9.80 7.43
N GLY A 39 1.32 -10.84 7.09
CA GLY A 39 0.89 -11.87 8.04
C GLY A 39 -0.21 -11.41 9.01
N MET A 40 -0.95 -10.35 8.66
CA MET A 40 -2.06 -9.83 9.46
C MET A 40 -3.30 -9.56 8.60
N THR A 41 -4.48 -9.66 9.20
CA THR A 41 -5.75 -9.20 8.59
C THR A 41 -5.93 -7.69 8.81
N PHE A 42 -6.86 -7.06 8.08
CA PHE A 42 -7.25 -5.66 8.33
C PHE A 42 -7.62 -5.42 9.80
N SER A 43 -8.45 -6.29 10.39
CA SER A 43 -8.92 -6.15 11.78
C SER A 43 -7.77 -6.20 12.78
N THR A 44 -6.78 -7.08 12.56
CA THR A 44 -5.59 -7.17 13.39
C THR A 44 -4.74 -5.90 13.31
N MET A 45 -4.52 -5.37 12.10
CA MET A 45 -3.79 -4.11 11.91
C MET A 45 -4.55 -2.92 12.52
N ALA A 46 -5.87 -2.86 12.34
CA ALA A 46 -6.70 -1.76 12.83
C ALA A 46 -6.59 -1.61 14.36
N GLY A 47 -6.46 -2.71 15.09
CA GLY A 47 -6.22 -2.71 16.54
C GLY A 47 -4.86 -2.13 16.96
N GLN A 48 -3.86 -2.14 16.08
CA GLN A 48 -2.51 -1.60 16.34
C GLN A 48 -2.36 -0.14 15.88
N VAL A 49 -3.07 0.24 14.81
CA VAL A 49 -2.95 1.57 14.18
C VAL A 49 -3.95 2.57 14.79
N GLY A 50 -5.10 2.10 15.26
CA GLY A 50 -6.12 2.95 15.88
C GLY A 50 -5.73 3.47 17.28
N GLY A 51 -6.59 4.33 17.84
CA GLY A 51 -6.45 4.81 19.21
C GLY A 51 -5.68 6.13 19.38
N GLY A 52 -5.38 6.84 18.30
CA GLY A 52 -4.74 8.17 18.38
C GLY A 52 -3.25 8.12 18.71
N VAL A 53 -2.59 7.00 18.45
CA VAL A 53 -1.15 6.80 18.65
C VAL A 53 -0.41 7.00 17.32
N GLN A 54 0.83 7.49 17.37
CA GLN A 54 1.70 7.54 16.20
C GLN A 54 2.36 6.18 16.01
N THR A 55 2.13 5.57 14.84
CA THR A 55 2.66 4.24 14.51
C THR A 55 3.50 4.34 13.23
N PRO A 56 4.82 4.62 13.35
CA PRO A 56 5.74 4.62 12.20
C PRO A 56 5.56 3.40 11.30
N GLY A 57 5.49 3.64 9.98
CA GLY A 57 5.27 2.59 8.99
C GLY A 57 3.82 2.20 8.77
N PHE A 58 2.86 2.76 9.53
CA PHE A 58 1.44 2.52 9.36
C PHE A 58 0.63 3.81 9.32
N ILE A 59 -0.35 3.91 8.41
CA ILE A 59 -1.28 5.04 8.33
C ILE A 59 -2.68 4.53 8.01
N GLY A 60 -3.67 4.88 8.83
CA GLY A 60 -5.08 4.78 8.49
C GLY A 60 -5.51 5.95 7.59
N MET A 61 -6.20 5.66 6.49
CA MET A 61 -6.56 6.65 5.47
C MET A 61 -7.89 6.36 4.78
N GLY A 62 -8.41 7.34 4.05
CA GLY A 62 -9.53 7.16 3.12
C GLY A 62 -9.06 6.72 1.74
N LYS A 63 -9.94 6.08 0.96
CA LYS A 63 -9.63 5.54 -0.38
C LYS A 63 -9.18 6.63 -1.36
N LEU A 64 -9.76 7.83 -1.24
CA LEU A 64 -9.41 8.98 -2.08
C LEU A 64 -7.94 9.42 -1.94
N TYR A 65 -7.32 9.16 -0.79
CA TYR A 65 -5.93 9.59 -0.58
C TYR A 65 -4.94 8.77 -1.40
N ILE A 66 -5.27 7.53 -1.78
CA ILE A 66 -4.40 6.61 -2.53
C ILE A 66 -3.93 7.24 -3.86
N THR A 67 -4.83 7.95 -4.55
CA THR A 67 -4.55 8.56 -5.86
C THR A 67 -4.23 10.06 -5.76
N SER A 68 -3.99 10.58 -4.55
CA SER A 68 -3.59 11.98 -4.35
C SER A 68 -2.17 12.24 -4.84
N GLU A 69 -1.91 13.43 -5.37
CA GLU A 69 -0.55 13.89 -5.66
C GLU A 69 0.36 13.90 -4.42
N LYS A 70 -0.22 14.08 -3.23
CA LYS A 70 0.50 14.16 -1.96
C LYS A 70 0.58 12.83 -1.22
N PHE A 71 -0.04 11.77 -1.75
CA PHE A 71 -0.02 10.43 -1.17
C PHE A 71 1.42 10.03 -0.84
N ILE A 72 1.78 9.97 0.45
CA ILE A 72 3.12 9.66 0.98
C ILE A 72 4.28 10.22 0.14
N SER A 73 4.12 11.45 -0.37
CA SER A 73 5.00 12.00 -1.41
C SER A 73 6.46 12.14 -0.95
N ALA A 74 6.70 12.37 0.34
CA ALA A 74 8.03 12.37 0.93
C ALA A 74 8.71 10.98 0.91
N ASP A 75 7.92 9.90 0.90
CA ASP A 75 8.41 8.52 0.93
C ASP A 75 8.52 7.91 -0.49
N GLY A 76 8.26 8.68 -1.55
CA GLY A 76 8.30 8.21 -2.95
C GLY A 76 6.92 7.98 -3.59
N GLY A 77 5.84 8.29 -2.87
CA GLY A 77 4.50 8.33 -3.43
C GLY A 77 3.94 6.97 -3.85
N ILE A 78 3.04 6.99 -4.83
CA ILE A 78 2.35 5.79 -5.33
C ILE A 78 3.29 4.75 -5.94
N LYS A 79 4.54 5.13 -6.30
CA LYS A 79 5.56 4.19 -6.77
C LYS A 79 5.99 3.17 -5.70
N ARG A 80 5.68 3.45 -4.42
CA ARG A 80 5.89 2.52 -3.31
C ARG A 80 4.77 1.48 -3.15
N LEU A 81 3.62 1.67 -3.79
CA LEU A 81 2.50 0.73 -3.66
C LEU A 81 2.84 -0.58 -4.38
N VAL A 82 3.05 -1.66 -3.63
CA VAL A 82 3.42 -2.97 -4.19
C VAL A 82 2.29 -3.99 -4.15
N TRP A 83 1.30 -3.79 -3.27
CA TRP A 83 0.20 -4.74 -3.09
C TRP A 83 -1.09 -4.04 -2.64
N MET A 84 -2.22 -4.46 -3.18
CA MET A 84 -3.55 -4.08 -2.71
C MET A 84 -4.61 -5.12 -3.09
N PRO A 85 -5.72 -5.26 -2.35
CA PRO A 85 -6.80 -6.18 -2.73
C PRO A 85 -7.33 -5.88 -4.13
N LYS A 86 -7.62 -6.92 -4.92
CA LYS A 86 -8.17 -6.79 -6.26
C LYS A 86 -9.47 -6.00 -6.26
N GLY A 87 -10.35 -6.27 -5.29
CA GLY A 87 -11.60 -5.51 -5.13
C GLY A 87 -11.37 -4.00 -4.99
N LEU A 88 -10.38 -3.60 -4.18
CA LEU A 88 -10.01 -2.19 -4.04
C LEU A 88 -9.38 -1.63 -5.31
N LYS A 89 -8.51 -2.42 -5.97
CA LYS A 89 -7.85 -2.03 -7.22
C LYS A 89 -8.86 -1.74 -8.32
N GLU A 90 -9.88 -2.59 -8.46
CA GLU A 90 -11.00 -2.38 -9.40
C GLU A 90 -11.88 -1.19 -9.00
N GLU A 91 -12.19 -1.03 -7.72
CA GLU A 91 -13.00 0.08 -7.22
C GLU A 91 -12.38 1.46 -7.54
N ILE A 92 -11.05 1.56 -7.47
CA ILE A 92 -10.33 2.82 -7.72
C ILE A 92 -9.67 2.89 -9.10
N ARG A 93 -9.87 1.88 -9.96
CA ARG A 93 -9.12 1.66 -11.21
C ARG A 93 -8.99 2.91 -12.06
N GLU A 94 -10.11 3.56 -12.38
CA GLU A 94 -10.12 4.76 -13.24
C GLU A 94 -9.24 5.89 -12.66
N ARG A 95 -9.37 6.17 -11.35
CA ARG A 95 -8.57 7.20 -10.67
C ARG A 95 -7.10 6.80 -10.58
N LEU A 96 -6.82 5.52 -10.40
CA LEU A 96 -5.47 4.98 -10.33
C LEU A 96 -4.79 5.07 -11.69
N GLU A 97 -5.43 4.61 -12.77
CA GLU A 97 -4.95 4.70 -14.15
C GLU A 97 -4.64 6.16 -14.53
N ASN A 98 -5.55 7.09 -14.24
CA ASN A 98 -5.32 8.52 -14.47
C ASN A 98 -4.09 9.02 -13.68
N ARG A 99 -3.99 8.68 -12.39
CA ARG A 99 -2.87 9.13 -11.57
C ARG A 99 -1.52 8.55 -12.04
N LEU A 100 -1.52 7.31 -12.49
CA LEU A 100 -0.34 6.63 -13.02
C LEU A 100 0.09 7.23 -14.38
N ALA A 101 -0.87 7.56 -15.24
CA ALA A 101 -0.61 8.27 -16.49
C ALA A 101 -0.03 9.67 -16.25
N GLU A 102 -0.55 10.42 -15.27
CA GLU A 102 -0.05 11.76 -14.90
C GLU A 102 1.43 11.75 -14.48
N ILE A 103 1.88 10.69 -13.81
CA ILE A 103 3.28 10.55 -13.38
C ILE A 103 4.18 9.82 -14.40
N GLY A 104 3.62 9.44 -15.56
CA GLY A 104 4.34 8.74 -16.63
C GLY A 104 4.66 7.27 -16.34
N GLU A 105 3.91 6.61 -15.45
CA GLU A 105 4.11 5.22 -15.02
C GLU A 105 2.84 4.36 -15.22
N PRO A 106 2.19 4.36 -16.41
CA PRO A 106 0.92 3.65 -16.62
C PRO A 106 1.03 2.13 -16.43
N ASP A 107 2.21 1.57 -16.67
CA ASP A 107 2.52 0.15 -16.51
C ASP A 107 2.64 -0.28 -15.03
N LEU A 108 2.74 0.67 -14.09
CA LEU A 108 2.78 0.35 -12.66
C LEU A 108 1.52 -0.39 -12.20
N LEU A 109 0.37 -0.16 -12.86
CA LEU A 109 -0.87 -0.84 -12.54
C LEU A 109 -0.72 -2.36 -12.58
N ASP A 110 -0.03 -2.89 -13.58
CA ASP A 110 0.18 -4.33 -13.78
C ASP A 110 1.29 -4.91 -12.90
N LYS A 111 2.03 -4.03 -12.20
CA LYS A 111 3.11 -4.39 -11.29
C LYS A 111 2.66 -4.39 -9.82
N ILE A 112 1.52 -3.78 -9.50
CA ILE A 112 0.90 -3.84 -8.17
C ILE A 112 0.23 -5.21 -8.01
N ALA A 113 0.73 -6.02 -7.09
CA ALA A 113 0.20 -7.34 -6.79
C ALA A 113 -1.17 -7.26 -6.08
N THR A 114 -1.89 -8.37 -6.13
CA THR A 114 -3.14 -8.61 -5.41
C THR A 114 -3.08 -9.92 -4.63
N GLU A 115 -4.15 -10.27 -3.92
CA GLU A 115 -4.34 -11.57 -3.27
C GLU A 115 -4.28 -12.77 -4.25
N GLU A 116 -4.52 -12.54 -5.55
CA GLU A 116 -4.38 -13.58 -6.58
C GLU A 116 -2.91 -13.84 -6.96
N ASP A 117 -2.02 -12.87 -6.71
CA ASP A 117 -0.60 -12.93 -7.09
C ASP A 117 0.30 -13.37 -5.93
N ALA A 118 0.00 -12.88 -4.71
CA ALA A 118 0.77 -13.18 -3.51
C ALA A 118 -0.06 -12.96 -2.24
N THR A 119 0.02 -13.92 -1.32
CA THR A 119 -0.58 -13.80 0.03
C THR A 119 0.46 -13.79 1.15
N ALA A 120 1.73 -14.07 0.81
CA ALA A 120 2.87 -14.03 1.73
C ALA A 120 4.00 -13.13 1.18
N SER A 121 4.83 -12.59 2.08
CA SER A 121 5.94 -11.70 1.72
C SER A 121 6.92 -12.33 0.71
N GLU A 122 7.28 -13.61 0.86
CA GLU A 122 8.18 -14.29 -0.07
C GLU A 122 7.62 -14.41 -1.50
N GLU A 123 6.31 -14.66 -1.64
CA GLU A 123 5.63 -14.71 -2.93
C GLU A 123 5.59 -13.32 -3.57
N LEU A 124 5.32 -12.31 -2.75
CA LEU A 124 5.27 -10.91 -3.19
C LEU A 124 6.62 -10.46 -3.73
N VAL A 125 7.72 -10.72 -3.02
CA VAL A 125 9.08 -10.36 -3.50
C VAL A 125 9.36 -11.00 -4.87
N LYS A 126 9.02 -12.28 -5.07
CA LYS A 126 9.20 -12.97 -6.36
C LYS A 126 8.37 -12.33 -7.48
N PHE A 127 7.10 -12.00 -7.20
CA PHE A 127 6.23 -11.31 -8.16
C PHE A 127 6.81 -9.96 -8.57
N LEU A 128 7.20 -9.13 -7.59
CA LEU A 128 7.74 -7.79 -7.84
C LEU A 128 9.04 -7.84 -8.65
N GLN A 129 9.92 -8.81 -8.37
CA GLN A 129 11.14 -9.03 -9.13
C GLN A 129 10.83 -9.41 -10.58
N ALA A 130 9.91 -10.34 -10.80
CA ALA A 130 9.51 -10.77 -12.14
C ALA A 130 8.86 -9.64 -12.96
N LYS A 131 8.14 -8.73 -12.29
CA LYS A 131 7.50 -7.56 -12.90
C LYS A 131 8.41 -6.33 -13.01
N GLY A 132 9.60 -6.36 -12.41
CA GLY A 132 10.49 -5.19 -12.36
C GLY A 132 9.83 -4.00 -11.68
N HIS A 133 9.25 -4.21 -10.50
CA HIS A 133 8.57 -3.16 -9.75
C HIS A 133 9.55 -2.05 -9.31
N PRO A 134 9.24 -0.75 -9.53
CA PRO A 134 10.18 0.35 -9.25
C PRO A 134 10.60 0.46 -7.78
N ALA A 135 9.71 0.11 -6.83
CA ALA A 135 10.04 0.14 -5.40
C ALA A 135 11.33 -0.61 -5.04
N LEU A 136 11.66 -1.70 -5.75
CA LEU A 136 12.84 -2.52 -5.49
C LEU A 136 14.18 -1.81 -5.74
N SER A 137 14.18 -0.73 -6.55
CA SER A 137 15.38 0.02 -6.93
C SER A 137 15.40 1.46 -6.41
N MET A 138 14.36 1.88 -5.69
CA MET A 138 14.31 3.18 -5.03
C MET A 138 15.20 3.20 -3.78
N GLU A 139 15.50 4.39 -3.26
CA GLU A 139 16.19 4.53 -1.98
C GLU A 139 15.46 3.75 -0.88
N PRO A 140 16.18 3.17 0.10
CA PRO A 140 15.55 2.49 1.23
C PRO A 140 14.55 3.41 1.96
N MET A 141 13.36 2.88 2.28
CA MET A 141 12.40 3.58 3.13
C MET A 141 12.85 3.65 4.61
N MET A 142 13.77 2.77 5.00
CA MET A 142 14.39 2.67 6.33
C MET A 142 15.86 2.28 6.21
#